data_AF-A0A422Q1V0-F1
#
_entry.id   AF-A0A422Q1V0-F1
#
_cell.length_a   1.000
_cell.length_b   1.000
_cell.length_c   1.000
_cell.angle_alpha   90.00
_cell.angle_beta   90.00
_cell.angle_gamma   90.00
#
_symmetry.space_group_name_H-M   'P 1'
#
loop_
_entity.id
_entity.type
_entity.pdbx_description
1 polymer ?
#
loop_
_entity_poly.entity_id
_entity_poly.type
_entity_poly.pdbx_seq_one_letter_code
_entity_poly.pdbx_strand_id
1 'polypeptide(L)'
;MDSSEILTPDASVASNQEEVERNGAPGSSSPGGNTEEQFVPALLCRYCRMPISQYGEILPHRAADAWASQVYAYELELFDDKPPLWCYSATNPSAQRFDVVRCDAAIAFQRRFLRLCGAWSAEHTFFVGHEWRCAVCKTCNNFLGWGFRPSLPRPSDATAATAESDEDADEDLSFVAIILTRCTGSEKFPLSFFKSREVAKSPRESSVAAAPQ
;
A
#
# COMPACT_ATOMS: atom_id res chain seq x y z
N MET A 1 -37.28 -30.82 -43.63
CA MET A 1 -36.35 -29.67 -43.70
C MET A 1 -35.24 -30.03 -42.74
N ASP A 2 -34.45 -31.05 -43.10
CA ASP A 2 -33.17 -30.90 -43.83
C ASP A 2 -32.19 -30.06 -43.00
N SER A 3 -30.94 -30.39 -42.76
CA SER A 3 -30.02 -31.47 -43.12
C SER A 3 -28.65 -30.94 -42.67
N SER A 4 -27.74 -31.79 -42.17
CA SER A 4 -26.28 -31.74 -42.40
C SER A 4 -25.47 -30.44 -42.13
N GLU A 5 -24.15 -30.39 -41.89
CA GLU A 5 -23.03 -31.29 -41.64
C GLU A 5 -21.78 -30.39 -41.38
N ILE A 6 -20.86 -30.89 -40.55
CA ILE A 6 -19.39 -30.96 -40.72
C ILE A 6 -18.57 -29.66 -40.95
N LEU A 7 -17.51 -29.49 -40.13
CA LEU A 7 -16.08 -29.52 -40.56
C LEU A 7 -15.12 -29.18 -39.40
N THR A 8 -14.32 -30.18 -38.99
CA THR A 8 -12.98 -30.01 -38.42
C THR A 8 -11.99 -29.58 -39.51
N PRO A 9 -10.82 -29.06 -39.11
CA PRO A 9 -9.62 -29.79 -39.52
C PRO A 9 -8.55 -29.93 -38.43
N ASP A 10 -7.89 -31.07 -38.53
CA ASP A 10 -6.66 -31.54 -37.89
C ASP A 10 -5.45 -31.06 -38.73
N ALA A 11 -4.31 -30.74 -38.10
CA ALA A 11 -3.00 -30.83 -38.74
C ALA A 11 -1.87 -30.75 -37.71
N SER A 12 -1.12 -31.84 -37.65
CA SER A 12 0.03 -32.17 -36.82
C SER A 12 1.35 -31.95 -37.60
N VAL A 13 2.48 -32.37 -36.99
CA VAL A 13 3.84 -32.62 -37.56
C VAL A 13 4.83 -31.43 -37.38
N ALA A 14 6.08 -31.54 -36.91
CA ALA A 14 7.03 -32.66 -36.75
C ALA A 14 8.07 -32.41 -35.63
N SER A 15 8.64 -33.51 -35.16
CA SER A 15 9.86 -33.68 -34.36
C SER A 15 11.13 -33.15 -35.02
N ASN A 16 12.15 -32.84 -34.21
CA ASN A 16 13.56 -33.10 -34.52
C ASN A 16 14.37 -33.34 -33.22
N GLN A 17 15.16 -34.42 -33.24
CA GLN A 17 16.16 -34.83 -32.25
C GLN A 17 17.48 -34.08 -32.50
N GLU A 18 18.32 -33.89 -31.49
CA GLU A 18 19.68 -34.48 -31.41
C GLU A 18 20.44 -33.98 -30.17
N GLU A 19 21.10 -34.93 -29.52
CA GLU A 19 22.02 -34.79 -28.38
C GLU A 19 23.34 -34.12 -28.80
N VAL A 20 23.92 -33.29 -27.93
CA VAL A 20 25.39 -33.18 -27.79
C VAL A 20 25.73 -32.96 -26.33
N GLU A 21 26.18 -34.03 -25.66
CA GLU A 21 26.96 -33.94 -24.43
C GLU A 21 28.35 -33.35 -24.73
N ARG A 22 28.77 -32.36 -23.93
CA ARG A 22 30.19 -32.01 -23.74
C ARG A 22 30.50 -31.91 -22.26
N ASN A 23 31.26 -32.90 -21.78
CA ASN A 23 32.03 -32.82 -20.55
C ASN A 23 33.25 -31.89 -20.73
N GLY A 24 33.49 -30.98 -19.79
CA GLY A 24 34.71 -30.16 -19.79
C GLY A 24 34.82 -29.10 -18.68
N ALA A 25 35.52 -29.50 -17.59
CA ALA A 25 36.28 -28.70 -16.63
C ALA A 25 35.58 -28.05 -15.40
N PRO A 26 36.19 -28.16 -14.19
CA PRO A 26 35.73 -27.53 -12.96
C PRO A 26 36.19 -26.06 -12.93
N GLY A 27 35.25 -25.16 -13.19
CA GLY A 27 35.45 -23.72 -13.03
C GLY A 27 35.26 -23.28 -11.59
N SER A 28 36.33 -22.73 -11.01
CA SER A 28 36.44 -22.09 -9.71
C SER A 28 35.14 -21.53 -9.14
N SER A 29 34.72 -22.10 -8.00
CA SER A 29 33.78 -21.52 -7.06
C SER A 29 34.31 -20.18 -6.54
N SER A 30 33.97 -19.11 -7.22
CA SER A 30 34.01 -17.76 -6.65
C SER A 30 32.78 -17.62 -5.74
N PRO A 31 32.91 -17.22 -4.47
CA PRO A 31 31.76 -16.84 -3.65
C PRO A 31 31.33 -15.43 -4.06
N GLY A 32 30.91 -15.26 -5.32
CA GLY A 32 30.19 -14.10 -5.77
C GLY A 32 28.74 -14.30 -5.38
N GLY A 33 28.33 -13.77 -4.23
CA GLY A 33 26.94 -13.81 -3.80
C GLY A 33 26.07 -13.09 -4.83
N ASN A 34 25.51 -13.84 -5.79
CA ASN A 34 24.44 -13.38 -6.66
C ASN A 34 23.27 -13.00 -5.75
N THR A 35 23.16 -11.70 -5.46
CA THR A 35 21.99 -11.18 -4.75
C THR A 35 20.88 -11.14 -5.77
N GLU A 36 20.11 -12.23 -5.89
CA GLU A 36 18.97 -12.30 -6.79
C GLU A 36 17.98 -11.17 -6.43
N GLU A 37 17.61 -10.36 -7.42
CA GLU A 37 16.65 -9.28 -7.22
C GLU A 37 15.27 -9.88 -6.91
N GLN A 38 14.74 -9.55 -5.74
CA GLN A 38 13.42 -10.00 -5.31
C GLN A 38 12.35 -9.05 -5.82
N PHE A 39 11.23 -9.60 -6.29
CA PHE A 39 10.07 -8.84 -6.77
C PHE A 39 8.87 -9.05 -5.87
N VAL A 40 8.06 -7.99 -5.69
CA VAL A 40 6.83 -8.02 -4.90
C VAL A 40 5.68 -7.34 -5.66
N PRO A 41 4.43 -7.77 -5.46
CA PRO A 41 3.29 -7.02 -5.95
C PRO A 41 3.14 -5.69 -5.20
N ALA A 42 2.86 -4.62 -5.94
CA ALA A 42 2.83 -3.27 -5.40
C ALA A 42 1.78 -2.36 -6.04
N LEU A 43 1.26 -1.45 -5.24
CA LEU A 43 0.51 -0.28 -5.69
C LEU A 43 1.47 0.86 -6.00
N LEU A 44 1.38 1.35 -7.24
CA LEU A 44 2.17 2.48 -7.72
C LEU A 44 1.27 3.70 -7.90
N CYS A 45 1.79 4.90 -7.68
CA CYS A 45 1.08 6.13 -8.03
C CYS A 45 0.78 6.12 -9.54
N ARG A 46 -0.48 6.35 -9.92
CA ARG A 46 -0.88 6.38 -11.33
C ARG A 46 -0.15 7.46 -12.14
N TYR A 47 0.19 8.57 -11.49
CA TYR A 47 0.74 9.75 -12.17
C TYR A 47 2.26 9.72 -12.33
N CYS A 48 3.01 9.34 -11.29
CA CYS A 48 4.47 9.36 -11.32
C CYS A 48 5.12 7.98 -11.15
N ARG A 49 4.32 6.92 -11.07
CA ARG A 49 4.77 5.52 -10.92
C ARG A 49 5.55 5.21 -9.65
N MET A 50 5.63 6.16 -8.71
CA MET A 50 6.28 5.94 -7.42
C MET A 50 5.57 4.83 -6.63
N PRO A 51 6.30 3.88 -6.03
CA PRO A 51 5.69 2.86 -5.20
C PRO A 51 5.04 3.50 -3.97
N ILE A 52 3.80 3.12 -3.68
CA ILE A 52 3.02 3.63 -2.55
C ILE A 52 2.94 2.58 -1.44
N SER A 53 2.66 1.33 -1.81
CA SER A 53 2.52 0.22 -0.87
C SER A 53 2.82 -1.09 -1.58
N GLN A 54 3.47 -2.04 -0.89
CA GLN A 54 3.56 -3.44 -1.34
C GLN A 54 2.38 -4.25 -0.79
N TYR A 55 2.07 -5.40 -1.40
CA TYR A 55 0.95 -6.25 -1.00
C TYR A 55 0.90 -6.53 0.52
N GLY A 56 2.05 -6.87 1.12
CA GLY A 56 2.13 -7.19 2.56
C GLY A 56 1.87 -6.01 3.50
N GLU A 57 1.75 -4.78 2.99
CA GLU A 57 1.37 -3.59 3.76
C GLU A 57 -0.11 -3.24 3.60
N ILE A 58 -0.86 -3.96 2.76
CA ILE A 58 -2.30 -3.77 2.63
C ILE A 58 -2.98 -4.60 3.72
N LEU A 59 -3.83 -3.97 4.52
CA LEU A 59 -4.47 -4.62 5.66
C LEU A 59 -5.46 -5.68 5.18
N PRO A 60 -5.23 -6.97 5.49
CA PRO A 60 -6.01 -8.07 4.91
C PRO A 60 -7.35 -8.29 5.63
N HIS A 61 -7.59 -7.61 6.75
CA HIS A 61 -8.79 -7.80 7.55
C HIS A 61 -9.82 -6.71 7.31
N ARG A 62 -11.09 -7.12 7.28
CA ARG A 62 -12.24 -6.22 7.21
C ARG A 62 -12.24 -5.26 8.40
N ALA A 63 -12.48 -3.99 8.12
CA ALA A 63 -12.68 -2.93 9.12
C ALA A 63 -13.99 -3.18 9.87
N ALA A 64 -13.93 -3.33 11.19
CA ALA A 64 -15.13 -3.40 12.03
C ALA A 64 -15.76 -2.01 12.24
N ASP A 65 -14.97 -0.97 12.03
CA ASP A 65 -15.25 0.45 12.25
C ASP A 65 -15.63 1.20 10.96
N ALA A 66 -15.72 0.53 9.80
CA ALA A 66 -16.23 1.15 8.58
C ALA A 66 -17.68 1.61 8.77
N TRP A 67 -17.96 2.87 8.47
CA TRP A 67 -19.29 3.44 8.68
C TRP A 67 -20.29 2.91 7.65
N ALA A 68 -21.07 1.89 8.05
CA ALA A 68 -21.94 1.13 7.15
C ALA A 68 -22.94 1.97 6.33
N SER A 69 -23.33 3.16 6.81
CA SER A 69 -24.24 4.06 6.08
C SER A 69 -23.59 4.75 4.87
N GLN A 70 -22.26 4.89 4.86
CA GLN A 70 -21.51 5.62 3.82
C GLN A 70 -20.47 4.76 3.10
N VAL A 71 -20.15 3.59 3.67
CA VAL A 71 -19.08 2.73 3.22
C VAL A 71 -19.60 1.32 2.99
N TYR A 72 -19.48 0.86 1.75
CA TYR A 72 -19.75 -0.53 1.38
C TYR A 72 -18.42 -1.30 1.29
N ALA A 73 -18.26 -2.35 2.10
CA ALA A 73 -17.07 -3.19 2.09
C ALA A 73 -17.25 -4.41 1.18
N TYR A 74 -16.24 -4.74 0.38
CA TYR A 74 -16.23 -5.88 -0.54
C TYR A 74 -14.81 -6.44 -0.68
N GLU A 75 -14.68 -7.66 -1.19
CA GLU A 75 -13.39 -8.27 -1.50
C GLU A 75 -13.04 -8.04 -2.97
N LEU A 76 -11.76 -7.78 -3.25
CA LEU A 76 -11.26 -7.56 -4.60
C LEU A 76 -9.93 -8.32 -4.80
N GLU A 77 -9.86 -9.09 -5.87
CA GLU A 77 -8.63 -9.68 -6.38
C GLU A 77 -7.81 -8.58 -7.08
N LEU A 78 -6.83 -8.04 -6.37
CA LEU A 78 -6.02 -6.91 -6.85
C LEU A 78 -4.71 -7.35 -7.52
N PHE A 79 -4.22 -8.54 -7.17
CA PHE A 79 -2.95 -9.10 -7.63
C PHE A 79 -3.10 -10.58 -7.91
N ASP A 80 -2.42 -11.07 -8.95
CA ASP A 80 -2.41 -12.48 -9.31
C ASP A 80 -1.76 -13.33 -8.21
N ASP A 81 -2.26 -14.56 -8.02
CA ASP A 81 -1.76 -15.52 -7.02
C ASP A 81 -1.75 -15.00 -5.57
N LYS A 82 -2.55 -13.95 -5.28
CA LYS A 82 -2.76 -13.41 -3.93
C LYS A 82 -4.20 -13.57 -3.49
N PRO A 83 -4.44 -13.78 -2.17
CA PRO A 83 -5.78 -13.71 -1.62
C PRO A 83 -6.48 -12.37 -1.94
N PRO A 84 -7.81 -12.36 -2.08
CA PRO A 84 -8.58 -11.13 -2.20
C PRO A 84 -8.34 -10.19 -1.00
N LEU A 85 -8.39 -8.88 -1.27
CA LEU A 85 -8.21 -7.84 -0.26
C LEU A 85 -9.53 -7.12 0.01
N TRP A 86 -9.73 -6.68 1.25
CA TRP A 86 -10.89 -5.87 1.62
C TRP A 86 -10.75 -4.44 1.09
N CYS A 87 -11.69 -4.08 0.21
CA CYS A 87 -11.87 -2.76 -0.36
C CYS A 87 -13.14 -2.10 0.19
N TYR A 88 -13.18 -0.78 0.12
CA TYR A 88 -14.24 0.03 0.69
C TYR A 88 -14.69 1.06 -0.34
N SER A 89 -15.95 0.97 -0.77
CA SER A 89 -16.58 1.99 -1.60
C SER A 89 -17.19 3.05 -0.69
N ALA A 90 -16.47 4.15 -0.48
CA ALA A 90 -16.83 5.23 0.43
C ALA A 90 -17.42 6.41 -0.34
N THR A 91 -18.55 6.95 0.13
CA THR A 91 -19.23 8.11 -0.49
C THR A 91 -19.10 9.34 0.39
N ASN A 92 -18.52 10.42 -0.13
CA ASN A 92 -18.36 11.67 0.61
C ASN A 92 -19.66 12.53 0.59
N PRO A 93 -19.71 13.63 1.36
CA PRO A 93 -20.90 14.51 1.41
C PRO A 93 -21.29 15.13 0.07
N SER A 94 -20.32 15.30 -0.84
CA SER A 94 -20.54 15.78 -2.20
C SER A 94 -21.01 14.69 -3.17
N ALA A 95 -21.46 13.55 -2.65
CA ALA A 95 -21.90 12.36 -3.40
C ALA A 95 -20.84 11.76 -4.34
N GLN A 96 -19.55 12.05 -4.10
CA GLN A 96 -18.45 11.41 -4.81
C GLN A 96 -18.06 10.11 -4.14
N ARG A 97 -17.91 9.06 -4.95
CA ARG A 97 -17.54 7.72 -4.50
C ARG A 97 -16.07 7.44 -4.76
N PHE A 98 -15.43 6.81 -3.78
CA PHE A 98 -14.03 6.41 -3.83
C PHE A 98 -13.91 4.96 -3.40
N ASP A 99 -13.29 4.14 -4.25
CA ASP A 99 -12.88 2.80 -3.87
C ASP A 99 -11.49 2.87 -3.25
N VAL A 100 -11.40 2.49 -1.98
CA VAL A 100 -10.17 2.58 -1.19
C VAL A 100 -9.76 1.23 -0.61
N VAL A 101 -8.45 1.03 -0.47
CA VAL A 101 -7.85 -0.02 0.35
C VAL A 101 -7.18 0.59 1.56
N ARG A 102 -7.15 -0.14 2.68
CA ARG A 102 -6.41 0.30 3.87
C ARG A 102 -4.99 -0.28 3.82
N CYS A 103 -4.02 0.58 4.03
CA CYS A 103 -2.61 0.23 4.13
C CYS A 103 -2.09 0.55 5.53
N ASP A 104 -1.10 -0.21 5.98
CA ASP A 104 -0.37 0.01 7.22
C ASP A 104 0.20 1.44 7.29
N ALA A 105 0.16 2.04 8.48
CA ALA A 105 0.67 3.40 8.71
C ALA A 105 2.15 3.57 8.34
N ALA A 106 2.95 2.49 8.36
CA ALA A 106 4.36 2.47 7.99
C ALA A 106 4.63 3.01 6.58
N ILE A 107 3.66 2.93 5.64
CA ILE A 107 3.84 3.47 4.29
C ILE A 107 4.00 5.00 4.29
N ALA A 108 3.45 5.68 5.31
CA ALA A 108 3.61 7.12 5.51
C ALA A 108 4.95 7.44 6.20
N PHE A 109 5.32 6.72 7.27
CA PHE A 109 6.47 7.08 8.12
C PHE A 109 7.80 6.50 7.67
N GLN A 110 7.84 5.19 7.46
CA GLN A 110 9.08 4.47 7.27
C GLN A 110 9.57 4.66 5.84
N ARG A 111 8.63 4.62 4.90
CA ARG A 111 8.93 4.64 3.47
C ARG A 111 8.82 6.04 2.84
N ARG A 112 8.12 6.96 3.53
CA ARG A 112 7.94 8.37 3.17
C ARG A 112 7.52 8.56 1.70
N PHE A 113 6.68 7.67 1.17
CA PHE A 113 6.12 7.83 -0.19
C PHE A 113 4.92 8.77 -0.23
N LEU A 114 4.32 8.99 0.94
CA LEU A 114 3.20 9.88 1.15
C LEU A 114 3.63 11.08 1.99
N ARG A 115 2.87 12.16 1.84
CA ARG A 115 2.88 13.31 2.73
C ARG A 115 1.44 13.54 3.18
N LEU A 116 1.22 13.67 4.48
CA LEU A 116 -0.08 14.05 5.01
C LEU A 116 -0.19 15.58 5.01
N CYS A 117 -1.35 16.14 4.67
CA CYS A 117 -1.57 17.59 4.60
C CYS A 117 -2.97 17.99 5.06
N GLY A 118 -3.08 19.24 5.54
CA GLY A 118 -4.31 19.77 6.13
C GLY A 118 -4.47 19.42 7.61
N ALA A 119 -5.48 20.01 8.24
CA ALA A 119 -5.85 19.71 9.61
C ALA A 119 -6.55 18.35 9.69
N TRP A 120 -6.37 17.68 10.82
CA TRP A 120 -7.16 16.50 11.17
C TRP A 120 -8.63 16.89 11.37
N SER A 121 -9.53 16.06 10.86
CA SER A 121 -10.98 16.26 10.98
C SER A 121 -11.69 14.94 11.27
N ALA A 122 -12.63 14.96 12.21
CA ALA A 122 -13.59 13.87 12.41
C ALA A 122 -14.83 14.01 11.50
N GLU A 123 -14.99 15.16 10.84
CA GLU A 123 -16.17 15.47 10.05
C GLU A 123 -16.28 14.53 8.85
N HIS A 124 -17.42 13.84 8.72
CA HIS A 124 -17.68 12.91 7.62
C HIS A 124 -16.62 11.82 7.45
N THR A 125 -16.05 11.33 8.55
CA THR A 125 -15.11 10.20 8.52
C THR A 125 -15.73 8.94 7.94
N PHE A 126 -14.97 8.17 7.15
CA PHE A 126 -15.40 6.86 6.64
C PHE A 126 -15.26 5.74 7.68
N PHE A 127 -14.46 5.97 8.73
CA PHE A 127 -14.17 4.98 9.77
C PHE A 127 -14.49 5.60 11.13
N VAL A 128 -15.46 5.01 11.83
CA VAL A 128 -15.98 5.49 13.11
C VAL A 128 -14.85 5.49 14.14
N GLY A 129 -14.79 6.56 14.95
CA GLY A 129 -13.75 6.72 15.96
C GLY A 129 -12.40 7.14 15.39
N HIS A 130 -12.32 7.54 14.12
CA HIS A 130 -11.11 8.06 13.50
C HIS A 130 -11.29 9.49 12.99
N GLU A 131 -10.23 10.28 13.14
CA GLU A 131 -10.02 11.52 12.39
C GLU A 131 -9.23 11.22 11.12
N TRP A 132 -9.42 12.05 10.10
CA TRP A 132 -8.72 11.94 8.83
C TRP A 132 -8.05 13.23 8.43
N ARG A 133 -7.01 13.11 7.60
CA ARG A 133 -6.42 14.22 6.83
C ARG A 133 -5.99 13.74 5.46
N CYS A 134 -5.79 14.66 4.53
CA CYS A 134 -5.44 14.30 3.16
C CYS A 134 -4.05 13.66 3.09
N ALA A 135 -3.90 12.60 2.30
CA ALA A 135 -2.63 11.99 1.93
C ALA A 135 -2.33 12.28 0.46
N VAL A 136 -1.15 12.81 0.17
CA VAL A 136 -0.69 13.11 -1.19
C VAL A 136 0.58 12.33 -1.51
N CYS A 137 0.80 12.01 -2.79
CA CYS A 137 2.08 11.46 -3.23
C CYS A 137 3.20 12.46 -2.94
N LYS A 138 4.25 12.04 -2.23
CA LYS A 138 5.38 12.94 -1.92
C LYS A 138 6.12 13.43 -3.16
N THR A 139 6.08 12.67 -4.26
CA THR A 139 6.84 13.00 -5.48
C THR A 139 6.09 13.94 -6.41
N CYS A 140 4.80 13.68 -6.67
CA CYS A 140 4.02 14.47 -7.64
C CYS A 140 2.90 15.31 -7.00
N ASN A 141 2.75 15.28 -5.68
CA ASN A 141 1.72 15.99 -4.90
C ASN A 141 0.26 15.68 -5.30
N ASN A 142 0.02 14.66 -6.12
CA ASN A 142 -1.34 14.21 -6.42
C ASN A 142 -2.00 13.60 -5.18
N PHE A 143 -3.28 13.90 -4.99
CA PHE A 143 -4.07 13.37 -3.87
C PHE A 143 -4.24 11.84 -3.98
N LEU A 144 -3.69 11.14 -2.98
CA LEU A 144 -3.67 9.69 -2.70
C LEU A 144 -4.96 9.11 -2.15
N GLY A 145 -5.54 9.83 -1.20
CA GLY A 145 -6.52 9.32 -0.25
C GLY A 145 -6.30 9.98 1.10
N TRP A 146 -6.41 9.24 2.19
CA TRP A 146 -6.46 9.84 3.54
C TRP A 146 -5.62 9.06 4.55
N GLY A 147 -4.94 9.77 5.44
CA GLY A 147 -4.41 9.18 6.67
C GLY A 147 -5.49 9.20 7.75
N PHE A 148 -5.56 8.14 8.56
CA PHE A 148 -6.51 8.01 9.67
C PHE A 148 -5.79 7.77 10.99
N ARG A 149 -6.19 8.49 12.03
CA ARG A 149 -5.75 8.28 13.41
C ARG A 149 -6.95 8.14 14.35
N PRO A 150 -6.82 7.53 15.53
CA PRO A 150 -7.91 7.43 16.47
C PRO A 150 -8.34 8.84 16.90
N SER A 151 -9.64 9.09 16.98
CA SER A 151 -10.16 10.31 17.57
C SER A 151 -9.86 10.30 19.06
N LEU A 152 -9.06 11.24 19.53
CA LEU A 152 -8.89 11.42 20.97
C LEU A 152 -10.26 11.78 21.58
N PRO A 153 -10.63 11.23 22.75
CA PRO A 153 -11.76 11.72 23.50
C PRO A 153 -11.51 13.20 23.77
N ARG A 154 -12.24 14.10 23.11
CA ARG A 154 -12.09 15.53 23.35
C ARG A 154 -12.63 15.78 24.75
N PRO A 155 -11.81 16.14 25.76
CA PRO A 155 -12.35 16.54 27.04
C PRO A 155 -13.25 17.74 26.78
N SER A 156 -14.49 17.66 27.25
CA SER A 156 -15.61 18.51 26.84
C SER A 156 -15.46 20.00 27.14
N ASP A 157 -14.37 20.46 27.77
CA ASP A 157 -14.15 21.85 28.17
C ASP A 157 -12.67 22.29 28.06
N ALA A 158 -12.08 22.20 26.87
CA ALA A 158 -10.75 22.78 26.62
C ALA A 158 -10.79 23.75 25.44
N THR A 159 -10.73 25.03 25.81
CA THR A 159 -10.53 26.22 24.97
C THR A 159 -9.51 25.97 23.87
N ALA A 160 -9.84 26.34 22.64
CA ALA A 160 -8.99 26.21 21.47
C ALA A 160 -7.63 26.89 21.70
N ALA A 161 -6.59 26.08 21.96
CA ALA A 161 -5.21 26.54 22.09
C ALA A 161 -4.39 26.00 20.92
N THR A 162 -3.96 26.96 20.09
CA THR A 162 -2.76 27.02 19.22
C THR A 162 -2.15 25.73 18.69
N ALA A 163 -2.20 25.60 17.37
CA ALA A 163 -1.47 24.65 16.55
C ALA A 163 -0.01 25.06 16.42
N GLU A 164 0.90 24.50 17.22
CA GLU A 164 2.35 24.57 16.95
C GLU A 164 3.07 23.28 17.41
N SER A 165 3.20 22.33 16.48
CA SER A 165 4.43 21.59 16.16
C SER A 165 4.12 20.52 15.10
N ASP A 166 4.39 20.82 13.83
CA ASP A 166 4.03 20.00 12.67
C ASP A 166 4.86 18.71 12.51
N GLU A 167 5.85 18.44 13.38
CA GLU A 167 6.82 17.35 13.17
C GLU A 167 6.59 16.09 14.01
N ASP A 168 5.82 16.15 15.11
CA ASP A 168 5.57 15.00 16.00
C ASP A 168 4.10 14.49 15.94
N ALA A 169 3.18 15.23 15.32
CA ALA A 169 1.73 14.96 15.37
C ALA A 169 1.26 13.76 14.51
N ASP A 170 2.17 13.10 13.81
CA ASP A 170 1.84 11.98 12.94
C ASP A 170 2.16 10.60 13.56
N GLU A 171 2.79 10.52 14.75
CA GLU A 171 3.14 9.23 15.38
C GLU A 171 1.91 8.34 15.70
N ASP A 172 0.71 8.90 15.78
CA ASP A 172 -0.54 8.21 16.14
C ASP A 172 -1.37 7.72 14.94
N LEU A 173 -0.83 7.76 13.72
CA LEU A 173 -1.55 7.29 12.54
C LEU A 173 -1.82 5.78 12.64
N SER A 174 -3.08 5.37 12.53
CA SER A 174 -3.50 3.97 12.55
C SER A 174 -3.32 3.29 11.20
N PHE A 175 -3.74 3.95 10.12
CA PHE A 175 -3.64 3.43 8.75
C PHE A 175 -3.78 4.55 7.72
N VAL A 176 -3.55 4.22 6.46
CA VAL A 176 -3.81 5.09 5.31
C VAL A 176 -4.81 4.43 4.38
N ALA A 177 -5.89 5.12 4.00
CA ALA A 177 -6.78 4.66 2.93
C ALA A 177 -6.33 5.24 1.58
N ILE A 178 -5.98 4.37 0.64
CA ILE A 178 -5.50 4.73 -0.70
C ILE A 178 -6.59 4.51 -1.73
N ILE A 179 -6.85 5.52 -2.57
CA ILE A 179 -7.84 5.46 -3.65
C ILE A 179 -7.29 4.61 -4.81
N LEU A 180 -7.93 3.48 -5.06
CA LEU A 180 -7.50 2.50 -6.06
C LEU A 180 -7.40 3.08 -7.47
N THR A 181 -8.35 3.92 -7.88
CA THR A 181 -8.37 4.55 -9.22
C THR A 181 -7.20 5.51 -9.47
N ARG A 182 -6.47 5.89 -8.41
CA ARG A 182 -5.29 6.77 -8.44
C ARG A 182 -3.99 6.00 -8.30
N CYS A 183 -4.07 4.68 -8.25
CA CYS A 183 -2.95 3.78 -8.26
C CYS A 183 -3.00 2.85 -9.48
N THR A 184 -1.93 2.10 -9.66
CA THR A 184 -1.82 1.02 -10.65
C THR A 184 -1.14 -0.15 -9.97
N GLY A 185 -1.73 -1.34 -10.05
CA GLY A 185 -1.11 -2.58 -9.59
C GLY A 185 0.08 -2.96 -10.47
N SER A 186 1.08 -3.59 -9.86
CA SER A 186 2.24 -4.15 -10.54
C SER A 186 2.61 -5.45 -9.85
N GLU A 187 2.52 -6.59 -10.54
CA GLU A 187 2.81 -7.91 -9.96
C GLU A 187 4.29 -8.10 -9.60
N LYS A 188 5.18 -7.47 -10.36
CA LYS A 188 6.62 -7.64 -10.25
C LYS A 188 7.31 -6.29 -10.09
N PHE A 189 7.23 -5.72 -8.90
CA PHE A 189 7.97 -4.50 -8.56
C PHE A 189 9.24 -4.83 -7.76
N PRO A 190 10.41 -4.25 -8.07
CA PRO A 190 11.64 -4.62 -7.39
C PRO A 190 11.63 -4.19 -5.91
N LEU A 191 11.84 -5.15 -5.00
CA LEU A 191 11.78 -4.94 -3.56
C LEU A 191 12.90 -4.01 -3.05
N SER A 192 14.00 -3.92 -3.80
CA SER A 192 15.13 -3.01 -3.53
C SER A 192 14.68 -1.55 -3.38
N PHE A 193 13.72 -1.09 -4.19
CA PHE A 193 13.18 0.28 -4.13
C PHE A 193 12.46 0.61 -2.83
N PHE A 194 11.88 -0.38 -2.16
CA PHE A 194 11.25 -0.20 -0.86
C PHE A 194 12.30 -0.14 0.25
N LYS A 195 13.31 -1.01 0.20
CA LYS A 195 14.38 -1.10 1.21
C LYS A 195 15.28 0.14 1.23
N SER A 196 15.63 0.69 0.07
CA SER A 196 16.53 1.87 -0.01
C SER A 196 15.97 3.14 0.64
N ARG A 197 14.69 3.16 1.01
CA ARG A 197 14.01 4.33 1.58
C ARG A 197 13.62 4.17 3.05
N GLU A 198 13.80 2.99 3.61
CA GLU A 198 13.76 2.74 5.06
C GLU A 198 15.05 3.32 5.69
N VAL A 199 15.17 4.66 5.72
CA VAL A 199 16.34 5.31 6.34
C VAL A 199 16.18 5.31 7.86
N ALA A 200 17.26 4.86 8.52
CA ALA A 200 17.45 4.61 9.94
C ALA A 200 16.67 5.54 10.89
N LYS A 201 15.82 4.94 11.73
CA LYS A 201 15.36 5.56 12.98
C LYS A 201 16.61 5.75 13.85
N SER A 202 17.14 6.98 13.92
CA SER A 202 18.25 7.30 14.83
C SER A 202 17.82 6.92 16.26
N PRO A 203 18.58 6.12 17.01
CA PRO A 203 18.27 5.87 18.40
C PRO A 203 18.43 7.20 19.15
N ARG A 204 17.32 7.80 19.61
CA ARG A 204 17.39 8.83 20.64
C ARG A 204 17.84 8.13 21.92
N GLU A 205 19.12 8.25 22.26
CA GLU A 205 19.64 7.89 23.57
C GLU A 205 18.89 8.71 24.63
N SER A 206 18.01 8.04 25.38
CA SER A 206 17.46 8.58 26.63
C SER A 206 18.57 8.61 27.68
N SER A 207 19.34 9.70 27.75
CA SER A 207 20.14 9.99 28.93
C SER A 207 19.23 10.61 30.00
N VAL A 208 18.63 9.74 30.82
CA VAL A 208 18.07 10.17 32.11
C VAL A 208 19.26 10.41 33.03
N ALA A 209 19.70 11.67 33.12
CA ALA A 209 20.67 12.09 34.11
C ALA A 209 20.02 11.99 35.50
N ALA A 210 20.49 11.03 36.30
CA ALA A 210 20.18 10.94 37.72
C ALA A 210 20.77 12.15 38.46
N ALA A 211 19.93 12.90 39.16
CA ALA A 211 20.36 13.94 40.09
C ALA A 211 20.90 13.30 41.38
N PRO A 212 22.06 13.73 41.91
CA PRO A 212 22.54 13.29 43.21
C PRO A 212 21.82 14.04 44.34
N GLN A 213 21.63 13.32 45.46
CA GLN A 213 21.09 13.82 46.72
C GLN A 213 22.08 14.70 47.48
#